data_AF-A0A2I0AKQ3-F1
#
_entry.id   AF-A0A2I0AKQ3-F1
#
_cell.length_a   1.000
_cell.length_b   1.000
_cell.length_c   1.000
_cell.angle_alpha   90.00
_cell.angle_beta   90.00
_cell.angle_gamma   90.00
#
_symmetry.space_group_name_H-M   'P 1'
#
loop_
_entity.id
_entity.type
_entity.pdbx_description
1 polymer ?
#
loop_
_entity_poly.entity_id
_entity_poly.type
_entity_poly.pdbx_seq_one_letter_code
_entity_poly.pdbx_strand_id
1 'polypeptide(L)' 'MAGSVNDRKSTSGYCIFVGGNLVTWKSKKQNVVARSSAESEYRAMAHSACEIFWIKKIAA' A
#
# COMPACT_ATOMS: atom_id res chain seq x y z
N MET A 1 10.23 -2.60 -4.04
CA MET A 1 11.12 -2.45 -2.87
C MET A 1 12.40 -1.76 -3.32
N ALA A 2 12.54 -0.47 -3.04
CA ALA A 2 13.81 0.26 -3.10
C ALA A 2 13.57 1.58 -2.36
N GLY A 3 14.19 1.76 -1.19
CA GLY A 3 14.20 3.06 -0.54
C GLY A 3 15.02 4.01 -1.41
N SER A 4 14.47 5.17 -1.74
CA SER A 4 15.22 6.22 -2.43
C SER A 4 16.48 6.55 -1.61
N VAL A 5 17.66 6.48 -2.23
CA VAL A 5 18.98 6.83 -1.65
C VAL A 5 18.95 8.20 -0.96
N ASN A 6 18.06 9.09 -1.39
CA ASN A 6 17.97 10.47 -0.94
C ASN A 6 17.13 10.66 0.34
N ASP A 7 16.20 9.75 0.68
CA ASP A 7 15.22 9.99 1.76
C ASP A 7 15.04 8.81 2.75
N ARG A 8 15.60 7.62 2.47
CA ARG A 8 15.29 6.37 3.21
C ARG A 8 13.78 6.03 3.30
N LYS A 9 12.92 6.76 2.58
CA LYS A 9 11.48 6.52 2.51
C LYS A 9 11.21 5.37 1.55
N SER A 10 10.53 4.35 2.04
CA SER A 10 10.05 3.23 1.24
C SER A 10 8.93 3.68 0.30
N THR A 11 8.94 3.19 -0.93
CA THR A 11 7.76 3.26 -1.81
C THR A 11 7.00 1.94 -1.66
N SER A 12 5.75 2.04 -1.22
CA SER A 12 4.84 0.91 -1.07
C SER A 12 3.73 1.05 -2.09
N GLY A 13 3.35 -0.06 -2.73
CA GLY A 13 2.24 -0.09 -3.66
C GLY A 13 1.40 -1.35 -3.47
N TYR A 14 0.14 -1.25 -3.89
CA TYR A 14 -0.80 -2.37 -3.89
C TYR A 14 -1.68 -2.32 -5.14
N CYS A 15 -2.20 -3.49 -5.49
CA CYS A 15 -3.20 -3.69 -6.54
C CYS A 15 -4.36 -4.50 -5.96
N ILE A 16 -5.59 -4.10 -6.24
CA ILE A 16 -6.80 -4.78 -5.80
C ILE A 16 -7.54 -5.28 -7.03
N PHE A 17 -7.75 -6.59 -7.06
CA PHE A 17 -8.50 -7.27 -8.11
C PHE A 17 -9.88 -7.67 -7.58
N VAL A 18 -10.91 -7.48 -8.39
CA VAL A 18 -12.27 -7.96 -8.12
C VAL A 18 -12.71 -8.81 -9.31
N GLY A 19 -13.04 -10.09 -9.07
CA GLY A 19 -13.45 -11.00 -10.14
C GLY A 19 -12.40 -11.18 -11.26
N GLY A 20 -11.11 -11.08 -10.93
CA GLY A 20 -10.01 -11.18 -11.90
C GLY A 20 -9.66 -9.87 -12.64
N ASN A 21 -10.43 -8.80 -12.44
CA ASN A 21 -10.16 -7.50 -13.06
C ASN A 21 -9.45 -6.55 -12.08
N LEU A 22 -8.46 -5.79 -12.56
CA LEU A 22 -7.78 -4.78 -11.76
C LEU A 22 -8.72 -3.58 -11.55
N VAL A 23 -9.17 -3.38 -10.31
CA VAL A 23 -10.09 -2.28 -9.95
C VAL A 23 -9.34 -1.06 -9.44
N THR A 24 -8.26 -1.26 -8.67
CA THR A 24 -7.42 -0.15 -8.22
C THR A 24 -5.97 -0.56 -8.10
N TRP A 25 -5.09 0.39 -8.40
CA TRP A 25 -3.66 0.27 -8.17
C TRP A 25 -3.16 1.58 -7.57
N LYS A 26 -2.24 1.48 -6.63
CA LYS A 26 -1.66 2.64 -5.96
C LYS A 26 -0.20 2.40 -5.71
N SER A 27 0.62 3.42 -5.98
CA SER A 27 2.02 3.46 -5.59
C SER A 27 2.26 4.76 -4.84
N LYS A 28 2.68 4.67 -3.57
CA LYS A 28 2.88 5.83 -2.70
C LYS A 28 4.23 5.73 -2.00
N LYS A 29 5.01 6.81 -2.10
CA LYS A 29 6.18 7.02 -1.24
C LYS A 29 5.68 7.29 0.18
N GLN A 30 6.14 6.50 1.15
CA GLN A 30 5.75 6.71 2.56
C GLN A 30 6.24 8.09 3.01
N ASN A 31 5.38 8.83 3.70
CA ASN A 31 5.73 10.18 4.17
C ASN A 31 6.75 10.12 5.33
N VAL A 32 6.74 9.02 6.06
CA VAL A 32 7.62 8.73 7.20
C VAL A 32 8.65 7.68 6.82
N VAL A 33 9.87 7.85 7.34
CA VAL A 33 10.91 6.82 7.27
C VAL A 33 10.53 5.71 8.24
N ALA A 34 10.39 4.48 7.73
CA ALA A 34 10.18 3.32 8.59
C ALA A 34 11.50 2.93 9.27
N ARG A 35 11.42 2.46 10.52
CA ARG A 35 12.58 2.03 11.30
C ARG A 35 13.00 0.60 10.97
N SER A 36 12.12 -0.17 10.31
CA SER A 36 12.40 -1.50 9.78
C SER A 36 11.57 -1.79 8.52
N SER A 37 11.98 -2.80 7.75
CA SER A 37 11.20 -3.31 6.62
C SER A 37 9.83 -3.84 7.07
N ALA A 38 9.80 -4.61 8.15
CA ALA A 38 8.57 -5.15 8.73
C ALA A 38 7.55 -4.06 9.10
N GLU A 39 8.00 -2.95 9.70
CA GLU A 39 7.12 -1.81 9.97
C GLU A 39 6.58 -1.19 8.67
N SER A 40 7.44 -1.04 7.66
CA SER A 40 7.04 -0.48 6.37
C SER A 40 6.02 -1.36 5.63
N GLU A 41 6.15 -2.67 5.73
CA GLU A 41 5.26 -3.68 5.17
C GLU A 41 3.94 -3.74 5.92
N TYR A 42 3.98 -3.73 7.26
CA TYR A 42 2.77 -3.69 8.09
C TYR A 42 1.91 -2.46 7.81
N ARG A 43 2.53 -1.28 7.72
CA ARG A 43 1.83 -0.03 7.36
C ARG A 43 1.21 -0.11 5.97
N ALA A 44 1.93 -0.70 5.00
CA ALA A 44 1.40 -0.89 3.65
C ALA A 44 0.18 -1.82 3.66
N MET A 45 0.25 -2.95 4.38
CA MET A 45 -0.87 -3.89 4.53
C MET A 45 -2.08 -3.25 5.20
N ALA A 46 -1.89 -2.48 6.26
CA ALA A 46 -2.98 -1.77 6.94
C ALA A 46 -3.69 -0.79 5.99
N HIS A 47 -2.92 -0.03 5.19
CA HIS A 47 -3.49 0.85 4.17
C HIS A 47 -4.27 0.10 3.09
N SER A 48 -3.71 -1.01 2.57
CA SER A 48 -4.39 -1.85 1.59
C SER A 48 -5.68 -2.47 2.14
N ALA A 49 -5.67 -2.93 3.39
CA ALA A 49 -6.84 -3.51 4.05
C ALA A 49 -7.99 -2.49 4.19
N CYS A 50 -7.68 -1.25 4.59
CA CYS A 50 -8.67 -0.17 4.65
C CYS A 50 -9.30 0.11 3.28
N GLU A 51 -8.50 0.16 2.21
CA GLU A 51 -9.00 0.38 0.85
C GLU A 51 -9.90 -0.77 0.38
N ILE A 52 -9.49 -2.02 0.64
CA ILE A 52 -10.29 -3.22 0.33
C ILE A 52 -11.62 -3.18 1.09
N PHE A 53 -11.59 -2.84 2.38
CA PHE A 53 -12.79 -2.74 3.19
C PHE A 53 -13.75 -1.67 2.65
N TRP A 54 -13.23 -0.52 2.25
CA TRP A 54 -14.02 0.56 1.67
C TRP A 54 -14.62 0.17 0.31
N ILE A 55 -13.85 -0.47 -0.56
CA ILE A 55 -14.35 -1.00 -1.84
C ILE A 55 -15.44 -2.04 -1.61
N LYS A 56 -15.27 -2.97 -0.66
CA LYS A 56 -16.30 -3.94 -0.29
C LYS A 56 -17.58 -3.28 0.23
N LYS A 57 -17.46 -2.18 0.97
CA LYS A 57 -18.60 -1.40 1.49
C LYS A 57 -19.38 -0.66 0.40
N ILE A 58 -18.76 -0.30 -0.71
CA ILE A 58 -19.40 0.43 -1.82
C ILE A 58 -19.88 -0.52 -2.92
N ALA A 59 -19.20 -1.64 -3.11
CA ALA A 59 -19.56 -2.65 -4.08
C ALA A 59 -20.68 -3.61 -3.59
N ALA A 60 -21.13 -3.46 -2.33
CA ALA A 60 -22.26 -4.18 -1.74
C ALA A 60 -23.46 -3.23 -1.62
#